data_AF-A0A068YGA3-F1
#
_entry.id   AF-A0A068YGA3-F1
#
_cell.length_a   1.000
_cell.length_b   1.000
_cell.length_c   1.000
_cell.angle_alpha   90.00
_cell.angle_beta   90.00
_cell.angle_gamma   90.00
#
_symmetry.space_group_name_H-M   'P 1'
#
loop_
_entity.id
_entity.type
_entity.pdbx_description
1 polymer ?
#
loop_
_entity_poly.entity_id
_entity_poly.type
_entity_poly.pdbx_seq_one_letter_code
_entity_poly.pdbx_strand_id
1 'polypeptide(L)'
;MSSLKRLFGAPKKAVTQETAAEALQTAEEQLNKKQIFLEKKINEEIAKAKKFGLKNKRAALECLRKKALYEKQLELNDGALMKLQAQRNALDSALMNKNILDTMKTVNSAMRGIHKDMDVDKVHDLMDDVNEQQDIANEIAAAISMPTGSDLVDDDELLRELEELAEEDVAEKLLDVHNVDELPSIPVGEPTRSKPKASKKAEEASELANLEMWSA
;
A
#
# COMPACT_ATOMS: atom_id res chain seq x y z
N MET A 1 45.20 -29.30 -31.26
CA MET A 1 44.85 -28.00 -30.63
C MET A 1 43.52 -27.52 -31.19
N SER A 2 42.40 -27.83 -30.53
CA SER A 2 41.09 -27.27 -30.91
C SER A 2 40.30 -27.02 -29.64
N SER A 3 40.48 -25.82 -29.10
CA SER A 3 39.86 -25.34 -27.85
C SER A 3 39.32 -23.92 -28.03
N LEU A 4 38.88 -23.57 -29.24
CA LEU A 4 38.43 -22.21 -29.61
C LEU A 4 36.99 -22.14 -30.16
N LYS A 5 36.15 -23.14 -29.88
CA LYS A 5 34.75 -23.17 -30.36
C LYS A 5 33.67 -23.23 -29.27
N ARG A 6 34.02 -22.89 -28.01
CA ARG A 6 33.07 -22.88 -26.87
C ARG A 6 32.83 -21.50 -26.25
N LEU A 7 33.13 -20.42 -26.97
CA LEU A 7 32.96 -19.04 -26.48
C LEU A 7 31.95 -18.19 -27.27
N PHE A 8 31.07 -18.81 -28.07
CA PHE A 8 29.93 -18.13 -28.69
C PHE A 8 28.64 -18.77 -28.21
N GLY A 9 27.79 -17.94 -27.61
CA GLY A 9 26.68 -18.28 -26.72
C GLY A 9 25.76 -19.37 -27.23
N ALA A 10 25.47 -20.32 -26.33
CA ALA A 10 24.25 -21.09 -26.40
C ALA A 10 23.05 -20.12 -26.46
N PRO A 11 22.00 -20.40 -27.25
CA PRO A 11 20.80 -19.59 -27.23
C PRO A 11 20.27 -19.59 -25.79
N LYS A 12 20.26 -18.41 -25.14
CA LYS A 12 19.57 -18.25 -23.86
C LYS A 12 18.12 -18.67 -24.13
N LYS A 13 17.65 -19.75 -23.48
CA LYS A 13 16.23 -20.10 -23.47
C LYS A 13 15.46 -18.81 -23.20
N ALA A 14 14.51 -18.48 -24.08
CA ALA A 14 13.65 -17.33 -23.87
C ALA A 14 13.00 -17.50 -22.49
N VAL A 15 13.23 -16.53 -21.61
CA VAL A 15 12.60 -16.51 -20.29
C VAL A 15 11.11 -16.33 -20.54
N THR A 16 10.32 -17.34 -20.21
CA THR A 16 8.87 -17.25 -20.27
C THR A 16 8.36 -16.53 -19.02
N GLN A 17 7.15 -16.00 -19.10
CA GLN A 17 6.44 -15.44 -17.96
C GLN A 17 6.45 -16.38 -16.75
N GLU A 18 6.11 -17.66 -16.97
CA GLU A 18 6.07 -18.69 -15.92
C GLU A 18 7.43 -18.83 -15.25
N THR A 19 8.51 -18.94 -16.04
CA THR A 19 9.86 -19.05 -15.48
C THR A 19 10.31 -17.79 -14.74
N ALA A 20 9.82 -16.61 -15.12
CA ALA A 20 10.10 -15.36 -14.39
C ALA A 20 9.33 -15.30 -13.06
N ALA A 21 8.06 -15.69 -13.05
CA ALA A 21 7.23 -15.76 -11.85
C ALA A 21 7.77 -16.79 -10.84
N GLU A 22 8.17 -17.98 -11.32
CA GLU A 22 8.80 -19.02 -10.50
C GLU A 22 10.14 -18.54 -9.90
N ALA A 23 10.95 -17.81 -10.68
CA ALA A 23 12.20 -17.24 -10.20
C ALA A 23 11.98 -16.18 -9.11
N LEU A 24 10.97 -15.31 -9.28
CA LEU A 24 10.57 -14.33 -8.26
C LEU A 24 10.12 -15.04 -6.97
N GLN A 25 9.24 -16.03 -7.07
CA GLN A 25 8.76 -16.79 -5.91
C GLN A 25 9.92 -17.50 -5.19
N THR A 26 10.81 -18.15 -5.94
CA THR A 26 11.97 -18.84 -5.36
C THR A 26 12.88 -17.86 -4.63
N ALA A 27 13.10 -16.67 -5.18
CA ALA A 27 13.92 -15.64 -4.55
C ALA A 27 13.26 -15.10 -3.26
N GLU A 28 11.95 -14.84 -3.28
CA GLU A 28 11.18 -14.43 -2.11
C GLU A 28 11.23 -15.48 -0.99
N GLU A 29 11.05 -16.76 -1.31
CA GLU A 29 11.15 -17.85 -0.34
C GLU A 29 12.53 -17.93 0.31
N GLN A 30 13.60 -17.75 -0.47
CA GLN A 30 14.97 -17.74 0.05
C GLN A 30 15.22 -16.54 0.97
N LEU A 31 14.73 -15.35 0.60
CA LEU A 31 14.83 -14.16 1.41
C LEU A 31 14.04 -14.28 2.72
N ASN A 32 12.85 -14.87 2.68
CA ASN A 32 12.05 -15.13 3.88
C ASN A 32 12.75 -16.13 4.83
N LYS A 33 13.28 -17.26 4.29
CA LYS A 33 14.10 -18.20 5.08
C LYS A 33 15.31 -17.52 5.72
N LYS A 34 15.94 -16.58 5.00
CA LYS A 34 17.08 -15.80 5.51
C LYS A 34 16.66 -14.82 6.61
N GLN A 35 15.48 -14.19 6.50
CA GLN A 35 14.94 -13.30 7.53
C GLN A 35 14.75 -14.06 8.85
N ILE A 36 14.05 -15.19 8.82
CA ILE A 36 13.85 -16.08 9.99
C ILE A 36 15.19 -16.49 10.62
N PHE A 37 16.17 -16.84 9.78
CA PHE A 37 17.51 -17.19 10.26
C PHE A 37 18.22 -16.02 10.95
N LEU A 38 18.15 -14.82 10.39
CA LEU A 38 18.76 -13.61 10.96
C LEU A 38 18.09 -13.21 12.27
N GLU A 39 16.76 -13.26 12.36
CA GLU A 39 16.00 -13.01 13.59
C GLU A 39 16.41 -13.97 14.70
N LYS A 40 16.54 -15.26 14.38
CA LYS A 40 17.04 -16.25 15.33
C LYS A 40 18.45 -15.90 15.82
N LYS A 41 19.35 -15.48 14.93
CA LYS A 41 20.71 -15.04 15.28
C LYS A 41 20.73 -13.80 16.16
N ILE A 42 19.86 -12.83 15.88
CA ILE A 42 19.66 -11.63 16.71
C ILE A 42 19.25 -12.04 18.13
N ASN A 43 18.25 -12.91 18.26
CA ASN A 43 17.77 -13.41 19.55
C ASN A 43 18.86 -14.19 20.32
N GLU A 44 19.65 -15.02 19.63
CA GLU A 44 20.80 -15.72 20.21
C GLU A 44 21.84 -14.74 20.77
N GLU A 45 22.21 -13.69 20.02
CA GLU A 45 23.19 -12.69 20.48
C GLU A 45 22.65 -11.81 21.61
N ILE A 46 21.35 -11.47 21.61
CA ILE A 46 20.70 -10.79 22.73
C ILE A 46 20.78 -11.65 24.00
N ALA A 47 20.46 -12.94 23.90
CA ALA A 47 20.54 -13.85 25.04
C ALA A 47 21.96 -13.96 25.59
N LYS A 48 22.98 -14.04 24.72
CA LYS A 48 24.40 -14.05 25.12
C LYS A 48 24.82 -12.74 25.78
N ALA A 49 24.43 -11.59 25.21
CA ALA A 49 24.73 -10.28 25.77
C ALA A 49 24.12 -10.13 27.18
N LYS A 50 22.88 -10.58 27.38
CA LYS A 50 22.21 -10.62 28.70
C LYS A 50 22.95 -11.53 29.69
N LYS A 51 23.44 -12.69 29.25
CA LYS A 51 24.21 -13.62 30.09
C LYS A 51 25.56 -13.04 30.53
N PHE A 52 26.29 -12.35 29.65
CA PHE A 52 27.56 -11.72 30.00
C PHE A 52 27.37 -10.51 30.92
N GLY A 53 26.32 -9.71 30.66
CA GLY A 53 25.97 -8.53 31.45
C GLY A 53 27.15 -7.58 31.68
N LEU A 54 27.13 -6.85 32.80
CA LEU A 54 28.24 -5.97 33.19
C LEU A 54 29.46 -6.73 33.72
N LYS A 55 29.29 -8.01 34.09
CA LYS A 55 30.36 -8.87 34.61
C LYS A 55 31.44 -9.14 33.56
N ASN A 56 31.05 -9.22 32.29
CA ASN A 56 31.98 -9.29 31.17
C ASN A 56 31.57 -8.31 30.05
N LYS A 57 31.78 -7.02 30.33
CA LYS A 57 31.42 -5.91 29.43
C LYS A 57 31.99 -6.08 28.02
N ARG A 58 33.23 -6.57 27.87
CA ARG A 58 33.87 -6.74 26.56
C ARG A 58 33.14 -7.78 25.72
N ALA A 59 32.81 -8.93 26.29
CA ALA A 59 32.06 -9.98 25.59
C ALA A 59 30.61 -9.55 25.29
N ALA A 60 29.96 -8.85 26.21
CA ALA A 60 28.63 -8.29 25.97
C ALA A 60 28.61 -7.30 24.80
N LEU A 61 29.60 -6.40 24.72
CA LEU A 61 29.73 -5.45 23.60
C LEU A 61 29.98 -6.15 22.26
N GLU A 62 30.73 -7.26 22.24
CA GLU A 62 30.92 -8.05 21.01
C GLU A 62 29.61 -8.68 20.52
N CYS A 63 28.81 -9.26 21.42
CA CYS A 63 27.47 -9.77 21.09
C CYS A 63 26.56 -8.66 20.54
N LEU A 64 26.57 -7.48 21.17
CA LEU A 64 25.79 -6.33 20.68
C LEU A 64 26.23 -5.84 19.30
N ARG A 65 27.54 -5.88 18.98
CA ARG A 65 28.03 -5.58 17.62
C ARG A 65 27.54 -6.61 16.60
N LYS A 66 27.55 -7.90 16.94
CA LYS A 66 27.02 -8.96 16.06
C LYS A 66 25.52 -8.80 15.84
N LYS A 67 24.75 -8.49 16.90
CA LYS A 67 23.33 -8.13 16.81
C LYS A 67 23.12 -7.00 15.80
N ALA A 68 23.80 -5.86 15.99
CA ALA A 68 23.66 -4.71 15.10
C ALA A 68 24.00 -5.02 13.63
N LEU A 69 24.98 -5.89 13.39
CA LEU A 69 25.31 -6.36 12.05
C LEU A 69 24.18 -7.21 11.44
N TYR A 70 23.58 -8.10 12.22
CA TYR A 70 22.44 -8.90 11.74
C TYR A 70 21.19 -8.06 11.49
N GLU A 71 20.92 -7.05 12.33
CA GLU A 71 19.82 -6.10 12.11
C GLU A 71 20.00 -5.33 10.81
N LYS A 72 21.22 -4.86 10.51
CA LYS A 72 21.52 -4.22 9.23
C LYS A 72 21.34 -5.17 8.04
N GLN A 73 21.66 -6.46 8.20
CA GLN A 73 21.41 -7.45 7.15
C GLN A 73 19.91 -7.72 6.95
N LEU A 74 19.11 -7.60 8.01
CA LEU A 74 17.66 -7.76 7.97
C LEU A 74 17.03 -6.58 7.21
N GLU A 75 17.45 -5.34 7.50
CA GLU A 75 17.03 -4.15 6.75
C GLU A 75 17.35 -4.26 5.25
N LEU A 76 18.54 -4.75 4.91
CA LEU A 76 18.91 -4.99 3.50
C LEU A 76 18.05 -6.09 2.85
N ASN A 77 17.62 -7.09 3.63
CA ASN A 77 16.73 -8.15 3.16
C ASN A 77 15.33 -7.60 2.88
N ASP A 78 14.79 -6.79 3.80
CA ASP A 78 13.49 -6.13 3.63
C ASP A 78 13.48 -5.25 2.38
N GLY A 79 14.53 -4.45 2.19
CA GLY A 79 14.69 -3.65 0.97
C GLY A 79 14.83 -4.47 -0.31
N ALA A 80 15.35 -5.71 -0.24
CA ALA A 80 15.38 -6.62 -1.39
C ALA A 80 14.00 -7.22 -1.67
N LEU A 81 13.25 -7.59 -0.64
CA LEU A 81 11.87 -8.07 -0.76
C LEU A 81 10.97 -7.01 -1.41
N MET A 82 11.05 -5.76 -0.98
CA MET A 82 10.27 -4.67 -1.61
C MET A 82 10.56 -4.52 -3.10
N LYS A 83 11.83 -4.69 -3.51
CA LYS A 83 12.21 -4.63 -4.93
C LYS A 83 11.63 -5.81 -5.72
N LEU A 84 11.64 -7.02 -5.16
CA LEU A 84 11.05 -8.19 -5.82
C LEU A 84 9.53 -8.05 -5.94
N GLN A 85 8.85 -7.53 -4.91
CA GLN A 85 7.42 -7.24 -4.95
C GLN A 85 7.08 -6.22 -6.05
N ALA A 86 7.86 -5.13 -6.14
CA ALA A 86 7.68 -4.16 -7.23
C ALA A 86 7.88 -4.80 -8.62
N GLN A 87 8.84 -5.71 -8.76
CA GLN A 87 9.06 -6.45 -10.01
C GLN A 87 7.93 -7.43 -10.34
N ARG A 88 7.34 -8.09 -9.34
CA ARG A 88 6.15 -8.94 -9.53
C ARG A 88 4.98 -8.10 -10.05
N ASN A 89 4.68 -6.97 -9.40
CA ASN A 89 3.59 -6.09 -9.81
C ASN A 89 3.80 -5.56 -11.24
N ALA A 90 5.05 -5.22 -11.59
CA ALA A 90 5.41 -4.80 -12.94
C ALA A 90 5.23 -5.92 -13.97
N LEU A 91 5.58 -7.17 -13.61
CA LEU A 91 5.35 -8.34 -14.45
C LEU A 91 3.85 -8.55 -14.68
N ASP A 92 3.03 -8.54 -13.62
CA ASP A 92 1.57 -8.69 -13.71
C ASP A 92 0.93 -7.58 -14.57
N SER A 93 1.38 -6.34 -14.42
CA SER A 93 0.92 -5.22 -15.25
C SER A 93 1.29 -5.40 -16.72
N ALA A 94 2.52 -5.86 -17.01
CA ALA A 94 2.94 -6.13 -18.38
C ALA A 94 2.09 -7.23 -19.05
N LEU A 95 1.65 -8.22 -18.26
CA LEU A 95 0.78 -9.30 -18.74
C LEU A 95 -0.64 -8.82 -19.03
N MET A 96 -1.20 -7.98 -18.16
CA MET A 96 -2.49 -7.34 -18.43
C MET A 96 -2.42 -6.50 -19.71
N ASN A 97 -1.37 -5.69 -19.87
CA ASN A 97 -1.18 -4.88 -21.07
C ASN A 97 -1.05 -5.75 -22.34
N LYS A 98 -0.35 -6.89 -22.26
CA LYS A 98 -0.29 -7.85 -23.37
C LYS A 98 -1.68 -8.37 -23.73
N ASN A 99 -2.48 -8.80 -22.75
CA ASN A 99 -3.83 -9.30 -22.99
C ASN A 99 -4.74 -8.24 -23.63
N ILE A 100 -4.64 -6.98 -23.17
CA ILE A 100 -5.36 -5.85 -23.77
C ILE A 100 -4.95 -5.68 -25.24
N LEU A 101 -3.66 -5.70 -25.55
CA LEU A 101 -3.17 -5.60 -26.93
C LEU A 101 -3.63 -6.75 -27.81
N ASP A 102 -3.61 -7.99 -27.31
CA ASP A 102 -4.09 -9.17 -28.03
C ASP A 102 -5.60 -9.05 -28.31
N THR A 103 -6.36 -8.50 -27.36
CA THR A 103 -7.79 -8.20 -27.51
C THR A 103 -8.02 -7.12 -28.56
N MET A 104 -7.29 -6.01 -28.49
CA MET A 104 -7.35 -4.93 -29.49
C MET A 104 -7.04 -5.43 -30.89
N LYS A 105 -6.05 -6.32 -31.03
CA LYS A 105 -5.71 -6.95 -32.33
C LYS A 105 -6.85 -7.81 -32.87
N THR A 106 -7.52 -8.55 -31.98
CA THR A 106 -8.68 -9.38 -32.33
C THR A 106 -9.85 -8.52 -32.78
N VAL A 107 -10.17 -7.46 -32.01
CA VAL A 107 -11.21 -6.48 -32.36
C VAL A 107 -10.89 -5.79 -33.68
N ASN A 108 -9.66 -5.33 -33.88
CA ASN A 108 -9.25 -4.71 -35.15
C ASN A 108 -9.40 -5.67 -36.34
N SER A 109 -9.05 -6.94 -36.16
CA SER A 109 -9.23 -7.95 -37.21
C SER A 109 -10.70 -8.18 -37.54
N ALA A 110 -11.59 -8.22 -36.54
CA ALA A 110 -13.03 -8.29 -36.74
C ALA A 110 -13.57 -7.05 -37.45
N MET A 111 -13.17 -5.84 -37.04
CA MET A 111 -13.52 -4.58 -37.70
C MET A 111 -13.07 -4.56 -39.16
N ARG A 112 -11.85 -5.05 -39.46
CA ARG A 112 -11.37 -5.20 -40.84
C ARG A 112 -12.22 -6.18 -41.64
N GLY A 113 -12.72 -7.25 -41.02
CA GLY A 113 -13.66 -8.19 -41.64
C GLY A 113 -15.00 -7.51 -41.98
N ILE A 114 -15.60 -6.82 -41.00
CA ILE A 114 -16.84 -6.06 -41.19
C ILE A 114 -16.70 -5.04 -42.32
N HIS A 115 -15.60 -4.27 -42.33
CA HIS A 115 -15.34 -3.27 -43.36
C HIS A 115 -14.96 -3.87 -44.72
N LYS A 116 -14.51 -5.13 -44.77
CA LYS A 116 -14.12 -5.78 -46.04
C LYS A 116 -15.34 -6.12 -46.89
N ASP A 117 -16.47 -6.42 -46.26
CA ASP A 117 -17.74 -6.70 -46.95
C ASP A 117 -18.60 -5.43 -47.15
N MET A 118 -18.22 -4.31 -46.51
CA MET A 118 -18.69 -2.96 -46.82
C MET A 118 -17.92 -2.40 -48.02
N ASP A 119 -18.33 -2.79 -49.22
CA ASP A 119 -17.83 -2.22 -50.47
C ASP A 119 -18.07 -0.70 -50.49
N VAL A 120 -17.11 0.10 -50.99
CA VAL A 120 -17.17 1.57 -50.98
C VAL A 120 -18.41 2.07 -51.74
N ASP A 121 -18.82 1.35 -52.78
CA ASP A 121 -20.02 1.66 -53.56
C ASP A 121 -21.31 1.51 -52.73
N LYS A 122 -21.39 0.51 -51.83
CA LYS A 122 -22.53 0.35 -50.90
C LYS A 122 -22.52 1.38 -49.78
N VAL A 123 -21.35 1.93 -49.43
CA VAL A 123 -21.23 3.01 -48.45
C VAL A 123 -21.71 4.33 -49.04
N HIS A 124 -21.56 4.56 -50.35
CA HIS A 124 -22.12 5.72 -51.04
C HIS A 124 -23.66 5.65 -51.10
N ASP A 125 -24.21 4.50 -51.50
CA ASP A 125 -25.67 4.28 -51.47
C ASP A 125 -26.25 4.41 -50.05
N LEU A 126 -25.55 3.88 -49.03
CA LEU A 126 -25.97 4.02 -47.64
C LEU A 126 -25.80 5.45 -47.11
N MET A 127 -24.80 6.23 -47.56
CA MET A 127 -24.62 7.64 -47.16
C MET A 127 -25.72 8.52 -47.75
N ASP A 128 -26.21 8.22 -48.95
CA ASP A 128 -27.37 8.89 -49.53
C ASP A 128 -28.65 8.55 -48.74
N ASP A 129 -28.88 7.27 -48.42
CA ASP A 129 -30.00 6.84 -47.55
C ASP A 129 -29.90 7.43 -46.13
N VAL A 130 -28.68 7.54 -45.57
CA VAL A 130 -28.43 8.11 -44.23
C VAL A 130 -28.62 9.62 -44.22
N ASN A 131 -28.25 10.35 -45.27
CA ASN A 131 -28.55 11.78 -45.36
C ASN A 131 -30.06 12.02 -45.41
N GLU A 132 -30.80 11.20 -46.16
CA GLU A 132 -32.27 11.26 -46.20
C GLU A 132 -32.90 10.90 -44.84
N GLN A 133 -32.35 9.90 -44.13
CA GLN A 133 -32.78 9.54 -42.78
C GLN A 133 -32.30 10.52 -41.69
N GLN A 134 -31.18 11.21 -41.87
CA GLN A 134 -30.66 12.24 -40.97
C GLN A 134 -31.55 13.49 -41.02
N ASP A 135 -32.07 13.83 -42.20
CA ASP A 135 -33.07 14.88 -42.34
C ASP A 135 -34.38 14.50 -41.62
N ILE A 136 -34.84 13.25 -41.76
CA ILE A 136 -36.00 12.73 -41.01
C ILE A 136 -35.72 12.70 -39.50
N ALA A 137 -34.54 12.25 -39.08
CA ALA A 137 -34.15 12.18 -37.68
C ALA A 137 -33.98 13.57 -37.06
N ASN A 138 -33.52 14.56 -37.82
CA ASN A 138 -33.48 15.96 -37.39
C ASN A 138 -34.89 16.56 -37.31
N GLU A 139 -35.80 16.18 -38.20
CA GLU A 139 -37.22 16.58 -38.15
C GLU A 139 -37.94 15.93 -36.97
N ILE A 140 -37.65 14.67 -36.66
CA ILE A 140 -38.12 13.93 -35.48
C ILE A 140 -37.49 14.48 -34.20
N ALA A 141 -36.18 14.77 -34.19
CA ALA A 141 -35.51 15.37 -33.05
C ALA A 141 -36.01 16.80 -32.82
N ALA A 142 -36.33 17.58 -33.87
CA ALA A 142 -36.99 18.87 -33.74
C ALA A 142 -38.45 18.74 -33.25
N ALA A 143 -39.13 17.64 -33.57
CA ALA A 143 -40.49 17.35 -33.09
C ALA A 143 -40.53 16.76 -31.66
N ILE A 144 -39.50 16.04 -31.24
CA ILE A 144 -39.38 15.38 -29.92
C ILE A 144 -38.61 16.27 -28.92
N SER A 145 -37.71 17.13 -29.40
CA SER A 145 -37.05 18.18 -28.60
C SER A 145 -38.04 19.32 -28.31
N MET A 146 -39.05 19.01 -27.50
CA MET A 146 -39.31 19.89 -26.38
C MET A 146 -38.21 19.61 -25.35
N PRO A 147 -37.49 20.65 -24.89
CA PRO A 147 -36.25 20.47 -24.15
C PRO A 147 -36.52 19.65 -22.89
N THR A 148 -36.03 18.42 -22.87
CA THR A 148 -36.02 17.59 -21.66
C THR A 148 -34.62 17.03 -21.48
N GLY A 149 -33.95 17.59 -20.46
CA GLY A 149 -33.11 16.76 -19.60
C GLY A 149 -31.60 16.83 -19.81
N SER A 150 -31.05 17.95 -20.28
CA SER A 150 -29.64 18.27 -19.98
C SER A 150 -29.44 18.74 -18.52
N ASP A 151 -30.52 18.90 -17.75
CA ASP A 151 -30.52 19.25 -16.31
C ASP A 151 -30.65 18.00 -15.39
N LEU A 152 -30.46 16.78 -15.91
CA LEU A 152 -30.73 15.55 -15.14
C LEU A 152 -29.60 15.10 -14.21
N VAL A 153 -28.55 15.88 -14.06
CA VAL A 153 -27.49 15.62 -13.07
C VAL A 153 -27.32 16.90 -12.26
N ASP A 154 -27.83 16.88 -11.04
CA ASP A 154 -27.65 17.95 -10.07
C ASP A 154 -26.33 17.70 -9.33
N ASP A 155 -25.37 18.60 -9.52
CA ASP A 155 -24.07 18.52 -8.85
C ASP A 155 -24.22 18.58 -7.33
N ASP A 156 -25.31 19.17 -6.80
CA ASP A 156 -25.61 19.19 -5.37
C ASP A 156 -26.06 17.81 -4.84
N GLU A 157 -26.71 16.98 -5.68
CA GLU A 157 -27.05 15.59 -5.34
C GLU A 157 -25.80 14.73 -5.20
N LEU A 158 -24.87 14.89 -6.15
CA LEU A 158 -23.59 14.19 -6.17
C LEU A 158 -22.70 14.58 -4.98
N LEU A 159 -22.74 15.85 -4.58
CA LEU A 159 -22.00 16.34 -3.42
C LEU A 159 -22.55 15.76 -2.10
N ARG A 160 -23.86 15.59 -2.01
CA ARG A 160 -24.51 15.00 -0.83
C ARG A 160 -24.21 13.50 -0.68
N GLU A 161 -24.24 12.76 -1.78
CA GLU A 161 -23.82 11.34 -1.81
C GLU A 161 -22.35 11.18 -1.41
N LEU A 162 -21.48 12.10 -1.85
CA LEU A 162 -20.07 12.12 -1.46
C LEU A 162 -19.87 12.36 0.05
N GLU A 163 -20.69 13.22 0.67
CA GLU A 163 -20.59 13.55 2.10
C GLU A 163 -21.06 12.38 2.98
N GLU A 164 -22.13 11.68 2.60
CA GLU A 164 -22.65 10.50 3.32
C GLU A 164 -21.62 9.35 3.34
N LEU A 165 -20.94 9.10 2.22
CA LEU A 165 -19.85 8.11 2.14
C LEU A 165 -18.65 8.48 3.03
N ALA A 166 -18.36 9.77 3.21
CA ALA A 166 -17.26 10.22 4.08
C ALA A 166 -17.60 10.01 5.58
N GLU A 167 -18.86 10.15 5.96
CA GLU A 167 -19.31 9.93 7.33
C GLU A 167 -19.31 8.44 7.71
N GLU A 168 -19.73 7.55 6.81
CA GLU A 168 -19.64 6.09 7.02
C GLU A 168 -18.20 5.65 7.31
N ASP A 169 -17.24 6.20 6.57
CA ASP A 169 -15.80 5.93 6.69
C ASP A 169 -15.20 6.44 8.02
N VAL A 170 -15.84 7.42 8.65
CA VAL A 170 -15.48 7.96 9.98
C VAL A 170 -16.16 7.16 11.09
N ALA A 171 -17.43 6.77 10.89
CA ALA A 171 -18.17 5.94 11.83
C ALA A 171 -17.53 4.55 11.99
N GLU A 172 -17.06 3.94 10.89
CA GLU A 172 -16.33 2.67 10.93
C GLU A 172 -15.01 2.80 11.74
N LYS A 173 -14.27 3.90 11.58
CA LYS A 173 -13.05 4.18 12.36
C LYS A 173 -13.33 4.45 13.85
N LEU A 174 -14.50 5.00 14.20
CA LEU A 174 -14.93 5.25 15.58
C LEU A 174 -15.44 3.99 16.28
N LEU A 175 -16.11 3.10 15.56
CA LEU A 175 -16.58 1.80 16.07
C LEU A 175 -15.41 0.85 16.39
N ASP A 176 -14.25 1.03 15.76
CA ASP A 176 -13.02 0.27 16.08
C ASP A 176 -12.34 0.74 17.39
N VAL A 177 -12.84 1.81 18.03
CA VAL A 177 -12.41 2.24 19.37
C VAL A 177 -13.29 1.56 20.45
N HIS A 178 -13.28 0.23 20.49
CA HIS A 178 -13.81 -0.54 21.61
C HIS A 178 -12.71 -1.39 22.25
N ASN A 179 -11.85 -0.72 23.01
CA ASN A 179 -11.12 -1.28 24.14
C ASN A 179 -10.86 -0.16 25.15
N VAL A 180 -11.94 0.30 25.80
CA VAL A 180 -11.86 0.98 27.10
C VAL A 180 -12.44 0.03 28.13
N ASP A 181 -11.70 -1.05 28.39
CA ASP A 181 -11.82 -1.78 29.64
C ASP A 181 -11.42 -0.85 30.80
N GLU A 182 -12.24 -0.88 31.85
CA GLU A 182 -12.02 -0.28 33.19
C GLU A 182 -12.13 1.25 33.31
N LEU A 183 -13.37 1.72 33.48
CA LEU A 183 -13.64 2.91 34.30
C LEU A 183 -13.23 2.61 35.76
N PRO A 184 -12.32 3.38 36.38
CA PRO A 184 -11.91 3.14 37.76
C PRO A 184 -13.05 3.39 38.74
N SER A 185 -13.38 2.40 39.56
CA SER A 185 -14.38 2.52 40.63
C SER A 185 -13.93 3.50 41.71
N ILE A 186 -14.81 4.44 42.05
CA ILE A 186 -14.61 5.44 43.10
C ILE A 186 -14.68 4.74 44.45
N PRO A 187 -13.68 4.86 45.35
CA PRO A 187 -13.72 4.22 46.66
C PRO A 187 -14.73 4.92 47.57
N VAL A 188 -15.76 4.18 48.00
CA VAL A 188 -16.69 4.58 49.06
C VAL A 188 -16.12 4.11 50.39
N GLY A 189 -15.48 5.03 51.12
CA GLY A 189 -15.01 4.81 52.49
C GLY A 189 -15.22 6.08 53.32
N GLU A 190 -15.97 5.97 54.41
CA GLU A 190 -16.26 7.08 55.34
C GLU A 190 -14.98 7.66 55.97
N PRO A 191 -14.90 8.99 56.17
CA PRO A 191 -13.68 9.62 56.65
C PRO A 191 -13.55 9.47 58.17
N THR A 192 -12.59 8.65 58.63
CA THR A 192 -12.18 8.67 60.04
C THR A 192 -11.26 9.86 60.30
N ARG A 193 -11.76 10.76 61.14
CA ARG A 193 -11.08 11.98 61.60
C ARG A 193 -9.99 11.62 62.62
N SER A 194 -8.73 11.92 62.30
CA SER A 194 -7.69 12.15 63.31
C SER A 194 -6.86 13.41 62.99
N LYS A 195 -6.47 14.12 64.05
CA LYS A 195 -6.10 15.55 64.11
C LYS A 195 -4.66 15.88 63.65
N PRO A 196 -4.30 17.17 63.45
CA PRO A 196 -3.31 17.63 62.48
C PRO A 196 -1.90 17.88 63.07
N LYS A 197 -0.86 17.90 62.23
CA LYS A 197 0.39 18.63 62.49
C LYS A 197 1.19 18.96 61.21
N ALA A 198 1.08 20.24 60.82
CA ALA A 198 2.08 21.15 60.25
C ALA A 198 3.23 20.62 59.34
N SER A 199 3.24 21.05 58.06
CA SER A 199 4.50 21.42 57.36
C SER A 199 4.37 22.26 56.07
N LYS A 200 3.18 22.68 55.58
CA LYS A 200 3.10 23.43 54.30
C LYS A 200 3.79 24.81 54.30
N LYS A 201 3.90 25.47 55.45
CA LYS A 201 4.49 26.82 55.54
C LYS A 201 6.03 26.84 55.47
N ALA A 202 6.68 25.69 55.67
CA ALA A 202 8.14 25.56 55.55
C ALA A 202 8.58 25.23 54.11
N GLU A 203 7.71 24.57 53.35
CA GLU A 203 7.95 24.19 51.95
C GLU A 203 7.77 25.39 51.02
N GLU A 204 6.71 26.19 51.22
CA GLU A 204 6.45 27.41 50.44
C GLU A 204 7.52 28.51 50.64
N ALA A 205 8.12 28.61 51.84
CA ALA A 205 9.22 29.56 52.10
C ALA A 205 10.54 29.11 51.45
N SER A 206 10.74 27.79 51.29
CA SER A 206 11.90 27.23 50.61
C SER A 206 11.80 27.38 49.08
N GLU A 207 10.58 27.30 48.53
CA GLU A 207 10.35 27.49 47.09
C GLU A 207 10.51 28.96 46.68
N LEU A 208 10.04 29.90 47.50
CA LEU A 208 10.22 31.34 47.26
C LEU A 208 11.71 31.77 47.28
N ALA A 209 12.50 31.24 48.21
CA ALA A 209 13.93 31.52 48.27
C ALA A 209 14.72 30.97 47.06
N ASN A 210 14.29 29.82 46.51
CA ASN A 210 14.91 29.25 45.31
C ASN A 210 14.57 30.03 44.03
N LEU A 211 13.40 30.68 43.96
CA LEU A 211 12.99 31.51 42.83
C LEU A 211 13.73 32.86 42.79
N GLU A 212 14.06 33.45 43.95
CA GLU A 212 14.84 34.70 44.01
C GLU A 212 16.31 34.52 43.59
N MET A 213 16.87 33.31 43.77
CA MET A 213 18.24 33.00 43.35
C MET A 213 18.43 32.82 41.83
N TRP A 214 17.34 32.66 41.07
CA TRP A 214 17.38 32.46 39.62
C TRP A 214 17.06 33.73 38.81
N SER A 215 16.73 34.83 39.50
CA SER A 215 16.42 36.13 38.86
C SER A 215 17.50 37.20 39.04
N ALA A 216 18.70 36.83 39.54
CA ALA A 216 19.89 37.67 39.63
C ALA A 216 20.99 37.24 38.64
#